data_AF-A0A940M0S2-F1
#
_entry.id   AF-A0A940M0S2-F1
#
_cell.length_a   1.000
_cell.length_b   1.000
_cell.length_c   1.000
_cell.angle_alpha   90.00
_cell.angle_beta   90.00
_cell.angle_gamma   90.00
#
_symmetry.space_group_name_H-M   'P 1'
#
loop_
_entity.id
_entity.type
_entity.pdbx_description
1 polymer ?
#
loop_
_entity_poly.entity_id
_entity_poly.type
_entity_poly.pdbx_seq_one_letter_code
_entity_poly.pdbx_strand_id
1 'polypeptide(L)'
;MAVLLSARACLLLAAATLAATPAAAERITTYWQLEPTMPVGAQNAAFGKPLFAQRMLPVKLVKLTEAATPAGSTTATPAGTLLYLVVNASGKRGWCTIKDRSAGNQAKSLFIPVLDQRPCFADTDGDGRLDASFGVFDAYTTLSPPQTRGSIDAAKPMAVQAGYEAVDVHQFPVEMTVRYELRPGSAPAKTRLRVTVERPGHSDWVDVRGMADGEGGLLAALGTVVKVKSVTAADAQVELIVPPAIYIYAMNDGTVSVPELPAGVLP
;
A
#
# COMPACT_ATOMS: atom_id res chain seq x y z
N MET A 1 19.99 69.29 45.98
CA MET A 1 19.93 67.83 46.27
C MET A 1 18.95 67.21 45.30
N ALA A 2 19.46 66.38 44.40
CA ALA A 2 18.72 65.81 43.27
C ALA A 2 17.80 64.66 43.72
N VAL A 3 16.55 64.69 43.24
CA VAL A 3 15.54 63.65 43.45
C VAL A 3 15.73 62.60 42.35
N LEU A 4 16.13 61.38 42.73
CA LEU A 4 16.25 60.24 41.81
C LEU A 4 14.86 59.64 41.52
N LEU A 5 14.47 59.64 40.25
CA LEU A 5 13.35 58.85 39.71
C LEU A 5 13.75 57.36 39.68
N SER A 6 12.94 56.51 40.33
CA SER A 6 13.02 55.05 40.23
C SER A 6 12.13 54.58 39.08
N ALA A 7 12.76 54.17 37.96
CA ALA A 7 12.08 53.56 36.83
C ALA A 7 11.92 52.05 37.08
N ARG A 8 10.70 51.61 37.34
CA ARG A 8 10.32 50.18 37.37
C ARG A 8 10.31 49.64 35.93
N ALA A 9 11.34 48.88 35.57
CA ALA A 9 11.35 48.09 34.35
C ALA A 9 10.38 46.90 34.50
N CYS A 10 9.26 46.97 33.80
CA CYS A 10 8.29 45.90 33.68
C CYS A 10 8.82 44.88 32.66
N LEU A 11 9.37 43.76 33.15
CA LEU A 11 9.86 42.67 32.31
C LEU A 11 8.66 41.85 31.83
N LEU A 12 8.15 42.15 30.64
CA LEU A 12 7.13 41.32 29.96
C LEU A 12 7.81 40.06 29.41
N LEU A 13 7.66 38.94 30.12
CA LEU A 13 7.98 37.61 29.60
C LEU A 13 6.92 37.25 28.55
N ALA A 14 7.22 37.51 27.27
CA ALA A 14 6.49 36.93 26.16
C ALA A 14 6.90 35.46 26.01
N ALA A 15 6.16 34.56 26.65
CA ALA A 15 6.28 33.14 26.39
C ALA A 15 5.76 32.86 24.97
N ALA A 16 6.66 32.76 24.00
CA ALA A 16 6.34 32.30 22.66
C ALA A 16 5.91 30.83 22.75
N THR A 17 4.60 30.58 22.69
CA THR A 17 4.04 29.25 22.45
C THR A 17 4.39 28.86 21.02
N LEU A 18 5.53 28.19 20.85
CA LEU A 18 5.81 27.44 19.64
C LEU A 18 4.70 26.40 19.50
N ALA A 19 3.71 26.69 18.65
CA ALA A 19 2.75 25.70 18.23
C ALA A 19 3.55 24.58 17.58
N ALA A 20 3.58 23.41 18.22
CA ALA A 20 4.20 22.22 17.68
C ALA A 20 3.58 22.01 16.29
N THR A 21 4.39 22.17 15.25
CA THR A 21 3.99 21.75 13.91
C THR A 21 3.58 20.29 14.04
N PRO A 22 2.35 19.91 13.62
CA PRO A 22 1.95 18.51 13.70
C PRO A 22 3.02 17.71 12.98
N ALA A 23 3.61 16.75 13.71
CA ALA A 23 4.66 15.89 13.17
C ALA A 23 4.19 15.43 11.79
N ALA A 24 4.94 15.82 10.75
CA ALA A 24 4.54 15.57 9.38
C ALA A 24 4.27 14.08 9.25
N ALA A 25 3.08 13.70 8.77
CA ALA A 25 2.70 12.30 8.64
C ALA A 25 3.83 11.54 7.92
N GLU A 26 4.41 10.59 8.64
CA GLU A 26 5.49 9.75 8.15
C GLU A 26 4.99 8.87 7.00
N ARG A 27 5.93 8.42 6.18
CA ARG A 27 5.65 7.49 5.10
C ARG A 27 5.61 6.09 5.66
N ILE A 28 4.54 5.37 5.35
CA ILE A 28 4.36 3.98 5.72
C ILE A 28 4.28 3.15 4.43
N THR A 29 5.20 2.21 4.30
CA THR A 29 5.31 1.29 3.18
C THR A 29 4.47 0.04 3.43
N THR A 30 3.70 -0.35 2.42
CA THR A 30 2.97 -1.61 2.38
C THR A 30 3.63 -2.52 1.35
N TYR A 31 3.75 -3.81 1.69
CA TYR A 31 4.37 -4.81 0.82
C TYR A 31 3.33 -5.82 0.39
N TRP A 32 3.31 -6.10 -0.91
CA TRP A 32 2.36 -7.02 -1.52
C TRP A 32 3.09 -8.03 -2.37
N GLN A 33 2.67 -9.29 -2.26
CA GLN A 33 3.05 -10.37 -3.15
C GLN A 33 2.07 -10.43 -4.32
N LEU A 34 2.59 -10.61 -5.54
CA LEU A 34 1.78 -10.93 -6.71
C LEU A 34 1.79 -12.43 -6.95
N GLU A 35 0.61 -13.04 -6.94
CA GLU A 35 0.41 -14.45 -7.20
C GLU A 35 -0.32 -14.64 -8.54
N PRO A 36 0.25 -15.39 -9.52
CA PRO A 36 -0.43 -15.70 -10.77
C PRO A 36 -1.79 -16.37 -10.55
N THR A 37 -2.85 -15.83 -11.14
CA THR A 37 -4.19 -16.46 -11.16
C THR A 37 -4.56 -17.02 -12.53
N MET A 38 -3.66 -16.85 -13.51
CA MET A 38 -3.77 -17.38 -14.87
C MET A 38 -2.50 -18.16 -15.24
N PRO A 39 -2.56 -19.08 -16.22
CA PRO A 39 -1.38 -19.80 -16.70
C PRO A 39 -0.25 -18.87 -17.16
N VAL A 40 0.99 -19.27 -16.86
CA VAL A 40 2.23 -18.62 -17.32
C VAL A 40 2.85 -19.41 -18.47
N GLY A 41 3.80 -18.82 -19.20
CA GLY A 41 4.46 -19.44 -20.35
C GLY A 41 3.90 -19.02 -21.72
N ALA A 42 4.08 -19.89 -22.72
CA ALA A 42 3.70 -19.60 -24.10
C ALA A 42 2.18 -19.68 -24.31
N GLN A 43 1.59 -18.64 -24.91
CA GLN A 43 0.16 -18.60 -25.21
C GLN A 43 -0.19 -17.66 -26.36
N ASN A 44 -1.36 -17.88 -26.97
CA ASN A 44 -1.96 -16.94 -27.90
C ASN A 44 -2.80 -15.92 -27.14
N ALA A 45 -2.58 -14.63 -27.42
CA ALA A 45 -3.21 -13.53 -26.70
C ALA A 45 -4.03 -12.66 -27.65
N ALA A 46 -5.35 -12.73 -27.51
CA ALA A 46 -6.25 -11.86 -28.26
C ALA A 46 -6.13 -10.41 -27.76
N PHE A 47 -6.07 -9.46 -28.69
CA PHE A 47 -6.06 -8.05 -28.34
C PHE A 47 -7.34 -7.63 -27.62
N GLY A 48 -7.20 -6.77 -26.61
CA GLY A 48 -8.36 -6.29 -25.85
C GLY A 48 -8.88 -7.27 -24.80
N LYS A 49 -8.24 -8.43 -24.63
CA LYS A 49 -8.61 -9.46 -23.65
C LYS A 49 -7.53 -9.58 -22.56
N PRO A 50 -7.91 -10.04 -21.35
CA PRO A 50 -6.94 -10.33 -20.32
C PRO A 50 -5.93 -11.37 -20.83
N LEU A 51 -4.66 -10.98 -20.91
CA LEU A 51 -3.53 -11.85 -21.22
C LEU A 51 -3.10 -12.63 -19.97
N PHE A 52 -3.06 -11.94 -18.83
CA PHE A 52 -2.55 -12.45 -17.58
C PHE A 52 -3.20 -11.71 -16.42
N ALA A 53 -3.29 -12.36 -15.28
CA ALA A 53 -3.77 -11.75 -14.06
C ALA A 53 -2.96 -12.29 -12.87
N GLN A 54 -2.78 -11.41 -11.89
CA GLN A 54 -2.16 -11.74 -10.61
C GLN A 54 -3.02 -11.20 -9.48
N ARG A 55 -3.23 -12.01 -8.45
CA ARG A 55 -3.82 -11.55 -7.20
C ARG A 55 -2.74 -10.83 -6.39
N MET A 56 -3.11 -9.70 -5.78
CA MET A 56 -2.27 -8.98 -4.83
C MET A 56 -2.62 -9.45 -3.42
N LEU A 57 -1.65 -10.02 -2.73
CA LEU A 57 -1.76 -10.47 -1.34
C LEU A 57 -0.80 -9.68 -0.45
N PRO A 58 -1.15 -9.35 0.80
CA PRO A 58 -0.17 -8.75 1.70
C PRO A 58 0.93 -9.79 1.98
N VAL A 59 2.18 -9.34 2.16
CA VAL A 59 3.29 -10.27 2.47
C VAL A 59 3.15 -10.95 3.84
N LYS A 60 2.44 -10.30 4.76
CA LYS A 60 2.12 -10.82 6.09
C LYS A 60 0.73 -10.37 6.51
N LEU A 61 0.02 -11.31 7.11
CA LEU A 61 -1.32 -11.13 7.63
C LEU A 61 -1.37 -11.67 9.06
N VAL A 62 -1.96 -10.91 9.96
CA VAL A 62 -2.24 -11.34 11.32
C VAL A 62 -3.73 -11.17 11.61
N LYS A 63 -4.21 -11.89 12.62
CA LYS A 63 -5.58 -11.79 13.10
C LYS A 63 -5.54 -11.44 14.57
N LEU A 64 -6.34 -10.45 14.98
CA LEU A 64 -6.52 -10.14 16.39
C LEU A 64 -7.13 -11.34 17.13
N THR A 65 -6.49 -11.79 18.21
CA THR A 65 -7.07 -12.82 19.10
C THR A 65 -7.96 -12.20 20.18
N GLU A 66 -7.76 -10.92 20.46
CA GLU A 66 -8.49 -10.12 21.44
C GLU A 66 -8.93 -8.78 20.81
N ALA A 67 -9.94 -8.12 21.37
CA ALA A 67 -10.32 -6.80 20.91
C ALA A 67 -9.21 -5.77 21.24
N ALA A 68 -8.89 -4.89 20.29
CA ALA A 68 -7.83 -3.90 20.42
C ALA A 68 -8.41 -2.48 20.39
N THR A 69 -8.22 -1.69 21.46
CA THR A 69 -8.71 -0.30 21.52
C THR A 69 -7.57 0.66 21.23
N PRO A 70 -7.61 1.41 20.11
CA PRO A 70 -6.62 2.42 19.82
C PRO A 70 -6.55 3.49 20.92
N ALA A 71 -5.36 4.03 21.14
CA ALA A 71 -5.10 5.07 22.12
C ALA A 71 -5.95 6.31 21.85
N GLY A 72 -6.74 6.71 22.85
CA GLY A 72 -7.69 7.82 22.74
C GLY A 72 -8.98 7.51 21.99
N SER A 73 -9.18 6.26 21.54
CA SER A 73 -10.46 5.78 21.00
C SER A 73 -11.32 5.15 22.11
N THR A 74 -12.64 5.30 22.00
CA THR A 74 -13.61 4.52 22.77
C THR A 74 -14.13 3.31 22.01
N THR A 75 -13.80 3.21 20.71
CA THR A 75 -14.23 2.12 19.83
C THR A 75 -13.10 1.11 19.70
N ALA A 76 -13.38 -0.13 20.13
CA ALA A 76 -12.47 -1.25 19.98
C ALA A 76 -12.54 -1.83 18.56
N THR A 77 -11.39 -2.24 18.03
CA THR A 77 -11.30 -3.13 16.86
C THR A 77 -11.59 -4.55 17.34
N PRO A 78 -12.62 -5.23 16.82
CA PRO A 78 -13.02 -6.54 17.33
C PRO A 78 -11.95 -7.63 17.17
N ALA A 79 -11.97 -8.62 18.06
CA ALA A 79 -11.26 -9.87 17.85
C ALA A 79 -11.68 -10.52 16.51
N GLY A 80 -10.77 -11.25 15.88
CA GLY A 80 -10.97 -11.83 14.55
C GLY A 80 -10.68 -10.86 13.39
N THR A 81 -10.44 -9.57 13.66
CA THR A 81 -10.08 -8.61 12.61
C THR A 81 -8.72 -8.94 12.02
N LEU A 82 -8.65 -8.99 10.69
CA LEU A 82 -7.42 -9.19 9.94
C LEU A 82 -6.65 -7.86 9.81
N LEU A 83 -5.35 -7.91 10.09
CA LEU A 83 -4.42 -6.80 9.97
C LEU A 83 -3.27 -7.17 9.04
N TYR A 84 -2.87 -6.26 8.17
CA TYR A 84 -1.74 -6.49 7.26
C TYR A 84 -0.52 -5.67 7.69
N LEU A 85 0.66 -6.18 7.35
CA LEU A 85 1.93 -5.55 7.71
C LEU A 85 2.11 -4.20 7.02
N VAL A 86 2.55 -3.24 7.81
CA VAL A 86 3.09 -1.97 7.34
C VAL A 86 4.45 -1.71 7.97
N VAL A 87 5.33 -0.99 7.27
CA VAL A 87 6.69 -0.70 7.74
C VAL A 87 7.03 0.74 7.44
N ASN A 88 7.72 1.42 8.34
CA ASN A 88 8.21 2.77 8.07
C ASN A 88 9.64 2.77 7.52
N ALA A 89 10.20 3.97 7.28
CA ALA A 89 11.54 4.11 6.70
C ALA A 89 12.67 3.59 7.62
N SER A 90 12.44 3.53 8.94
CA SER A 90 13.40 2.98 9.91
C SER A 90 13.27 1.47 10.13
N GLY A 91 12.35 0.80 9.41
CA GLY A 91 12.14 -0.64 9.52
C GLY A 91 11.21 -1.05 10.67
N LYS A 92 10.64 -0.10 11.41
CA LYS A 92 9.62 -0.40 12.44
C LYS A 92 8.36 -0.92 11.78
N ARG A 93 7.74 -1.88 12.45
CA ARG A 93 6.59 -2.61 11.95
C ARG A 93 5.32 -2.15 12.64
N GLY A 94 4.24 -2.16 11.90
CA GLY A 94 2.90 -2.02 12.42
C GLY A 94 1.92 -2.90 11.64
N TRP A 95 0.70 -2.97 12.14
CA TRP A 95 -0.36 -3.82 11.63
C TRP A 95 -1.62 -2.98 11.46
N CYS A 96 -2.08 -2.83 10.23
CA CYS A 96 -3.21 -1.97 9.92
C CYS A 96 -4.46 -2.77 9.58
N THR A 97 -5.62 -2.28 10.02
CA THR A 97 -6.90 -2.86 9.62
C THR A 97 -7.13 -2.72 8.12
N ILE A 98 -7.94 -3.61 7.58
CA ILE A 98 -8.45 -3.46 6.22
C ILE A 98 -9.53 -2.39 6.25
N LYS A 99 -9.47 -1.48 5.27
CA LYS A 99 -10.52 -0.50 5.09
C LYS A 99 -11.78 -1.18 4.55
N ASP A 100 -12.86 -1.14 5.32
CA ASP A 100 -14.16 -1.59 4.84
C ASP A 100 -14.68 -0.65 3.75
N ARG A 101 -14.83 -1.20 2.54
CA ARG A 101 -15.35 -0.50 1.35
C ARG A 101 -16.62 -1.14 0.80
N SER A 102 -17.33 -1.90 1.64
CA SER A 102 -18.66 -2.42 1.31
C SER A 102 -19.61 -1.30 0.87
N ALA A 103 -20.62 -1.67 0.08
CA ALA A 103 -21.66 -0.75 -0.37
C ALA A 103 -22.35 -0.12 0.86
N GLY A 104 -22.16 1.20 1.05
CA GLY A 104 -22.61 1.94 2.24
C GLY A 104 -21.49 2.68 2.98
N ASN A 105 -20.26 2.14 2.97
CA ASN A 105 -19.09 2.78 3.60
C ASN A 105 -18.22 3.60 2.62
N GLN A 106 -18.43 3.44 1.31
CA GLN A 106 -17.67 4.14 0.26
C GLN A 106 -17.86 5.67 0.27
N ALA A 107 -19.07 6.15 0.59
CA ALA A 107 -19.35 7.58 0.61
C ALA A 107 -18.52 8.33 1.67
N LYS A 108 -18.19 7.68 2.79
CA LYS A 108 -17.39 8.30 3.86
C LYS A 108 -15.94 8.56 3.42
N SER A 109 -15.41 7.72 2.53
CA SER A 109 -14.05 7.85 2.01
C SER A 109 -13.87 8.93 0.94
N LEU A 110 -14.95 9.39 0.30
CA LEU A 110 -14.85 10.29 -0.86
C LEU A 110 -14.78 11.77 -0.51
N PHE A 111 -15.30 12.19 0.64
CA PHE A 111 -15.50 13.62 0.91
C PHE A 111 -14.48 14.24 1.87
N ILE A 112 -13.81 13.47 2.77
CA ILE A 112 -12.83 14.02 3.72
C ILE A 112 -11.71 12.99 4.01
N PRO A 113 -10.60 12.99 3.24
CA PRO A 113 -9.51 12.01 3.39
C PRO A 113 -8.88 11.96 4.79
N VAL A 114 -8.91 13.08 5.53
CA VAL A 114 -8.35 13.15 6.89
C VAL A 114 -9.25 12.49 7.95
N LEU A 115 -10.56 12.36 7.69
CA LEU A 115 -11.50 11.65 8.57
C LEU A 115 -11.55 10.15 8.27
N ASP A 116 -10.89 9.72 7.20
CA ASP A 116 -10.83 8.34 6.74
C ASP A 116 -9.60 7.63 7.36
N GLN A 117 -9.34 7.92 8.63
CA GLN A 117 -8.29 7.28 9.39
C GLN A 117 -8.74 5.88 9.78
N ARG A 118 -7.89 4.90 9.51
CA ARG A 118 -8.06 3.54 10.01
C ARG A 118 -7.08 3.28 11.16
N PRO A 119 -7.49 2.46 12.15
CA PRO A 119 -6.60 2.10 13.23
C PRO A 119 -5.50 1.15 12.74
N CYS A 120 -4.29 1.42 13.21
CA CYS A 120 -3.17 0.53 13.13
C CYS A 120 -2.55 0.35 14.51
N PHE A 121 -1.80 -0.73 14.65
CA PHE A 121 -1.25 -1.19 15.90
C PHE A 121 0.23 -1.49 15.75
N ALA A 122 1.00 -1.39 16.82
CA ALA A 122 2.39 -1.77 16.87
C ALA A 122 2.61 -2.67 18.09
N ASP A 123 3.55 -3.60 17.92
CA ASP A 123 4.13 -4.43 18.96
C ASP A 123 5.53 -3.85 19.17
N THR A 124 5.67 -2.96 20.14
CA THR A 124 6.87 -2.12 20.27
C THR A 124 8.01 -2.81 21.02
N ASP A 125 7.71 -3.82 21.83
CA ASP A 125 8.67 -4.59 22.61
C ASP A 125 8.94 -6.01 22.08
N GLY A 126 8.16 -6.48 21.11
CA GLY A 126 8.35 -7.76 20.41
C GLY A 126 7.83 -8.97 21.18
N ASP A 127 6.92 -8.79 22.13
CA ASP A 127 6.37 -9.86 22.98
C ASP A 127 5.22 -10.65 22.33
N GLY A 128 4.83 -10.28 21.10
CA GLY A 128 3.69 -10.88 20.40
C GLY A 128 2.35 -10.27 20.80
N ARG A 129 2.35 -9.10 21.44
CA ARG A 129 1.15 -8.35 21.79
C ARG A 129 1.25 -6.92 21.25
N LEU A 130 0.11 -6.39 20.83
CA LEU A 130 -0.01 -5.03 20.36
C LEU A 130 -0.16 -4.12 21.57
N ASP A 131 0.82 -3.24 21.79
CA ASP A 131 0.94 -2.37 22.97
C ASP A 131 0.84 -0.88 22.61
N ALA A 132 0.91 -0.54 21.33
CA ALA A 132 0.74 0.82 20.85
C ALA A 132 -0.17 0.88 19.61
N SER A 133 -0.69 2.07 19.33
CA SER A 133 -1.55 2.30 18.18
C SER A 133 -1.30 3.65 17.52
N PHE A 134 -1.56 3.71 16.23
CA PHE A 134 -1.43 4.92 15.41
C PHE A 134 -2.53 4.94 14.35
N GLY A 135 -2.90 6.14 13.91
CA GLY A 135 -3.84 6.33 12.83
C GLY A 135 -3.11 6.39 11.50
N VAL A 136 -3.70 5.80 10.47
CA VAL A 136 -3.24 6.00 9.09
C VAL A 136 -4.38 6.38 8.17
N PHE A 137 -4.07 7.10 7.11
CA PHE A 137 -4.99 7.40 6.02
C PHE A 137 -4.37 6.99 4.69
N ASP A 138 -5.22 6.69 3.71
CA ASP A 138 -4.79 6.32 2.37
C ASP A 138 -4.66 7.55 1.48
N ALA A 139 -3.52 7.69 0.81
CA ALA A 139 -3.39 8.51 -0.39
C ALA A 139 -3.47 7.60 -1.63
N TYR A 140 -4.25 7.99 -2.63
CA TYR A 140 -4.37 7.23 -3.88
C TYR A 140 -3.60 7.93 -5.00
N THR A 141 -2.74 7.17 -5.67
CA THR A 141 -2.08 7.51 -6.94
C THR A 141 -2.39 6.40 -7.95
N THR A 142 -2.23 6.70 -9.25
CA THR A 142 -2.75 5.94 -10.40
C THR A 142 -2.19 4.52 -10.59
N LEU A 143 -1.19 4.06 -9.82
CA LEU A 143 -0.61 2.71 -9.98
C LEU A 143 -0.13 2.04 -8.69
N SER A 144 -0.45 2.61 -7.54
CA SER A 144 0.07 2.09 -6.28
C SER A 144 -0.97 1.25 -5.54
N PRO A 145 -0.54 0.15 -4.88
CA PRO A 145 -1.25 -0.35 -3.71
C PRO A 145 -1.58 0.80 -2.74
N PRO A 146 -2.54 0.63 -1.81
CA PRO A 146 -2.91 1.69 -0.87
C PRO A 146 -1.68 2.35 -0.22
N GLN A 147 -1.47 3.66 -0.49
CA GLN A 147 -0.34 4.41 0.08
C GLN A 147 -0.75 4.89 1.46
N THR A 148 -0.26 4.18 2.46
CA THR A 148 -0.62 4.45 3.84
C THR A 148 0.24 5.60 4.36
N ARG A 149 -0.37 6.62 4.95
CA ARG A 149 0.32 7.72 5.63
C ARG A 149 -0.10 7.75 7.09
N GLY A 150 0.86 7.87 7.99
CA GLY A 150 0.65 7.91 9.44
C GLY A 150 2.01 8.02 10.10
N SER A 151 2.16 7.71 11.39
CA SER A 151 3.49 7.64 11.97
C SER A 151 3.55 6.52 12.99
N ILE A 152 4.38 5.51 12.69
CA ILE A 152 4.66 4.41 13.60
C ILE A 152 5.51 4.96 14.76
N ASP A 153 6.39 5.92 14.48
CA ASP A 153 7.18 6.61 15.51
C ASP A 153 6.33 7.42 16.50
N ALA A 154 5.15 7.89 16.07
CA ALA A 154 4.18 8.58 16.92
C ALA A 154 3.10 7.64 17.50
N ALA A 155 3.31 6.32 17.45
CA ALA A 155 2.39 5.37 18.05
C ALA A 155 2.26 5.63 19.55
N LYS A 156 1.01 5.63 20.02
CA LYS A 156 0.67 5.92 21.42
C LYS A 156 0.36 4.62 22.16
N PRO A 157 0.81 4.49 23.42
CA PRO A 157 0.50 3.33 24.25
C PRO A 157 -1.01 3.07 24.33
N MET A 158 -1.38 1.80 24.18
CA MET A 158 -2.74 1.33 24.41
C MET A 158 -2.98 1.13 25.91
N ALA A 159 -4.23 1.32 26.35
CA ALA A 159 -4.58 1.08 27.76
C ALA A 159 -4.53 -0.41 28.12
N VAL A 160 -4.80 -1.28 27.15
CA VAL A 160 -4.77 -2.74 27.29
C VAL A 160 -4.09 -3.30 26.04
N GLN A 161 -3.06 -4.11 26.23
CA GLN A 161 -2.40 -4.80 25.12
C GLN A 161 -3.33 -5.84 24.51
N ALA A 162 -3.25 -6.05 23.19
CA ALA A 162 -4.08 -7.04 22.49
C ALA A 162 -3.22 -8.12 21.81
N GLY A 163 -3.60 -9.39 21.99
CA GLY A 163 -2.94 -10.49 21.29
C GLY A 163 -3.25 -10.52 19.79
N TYR A 164 -2.33 -11.09 19.02
CA TYR A 164 -2.51 -11.39 17.60
C TYR A 164 -1.84 -12.70 17.22
N GLU A 165 -2.30 -13.32 16.14
CA GLU A 165 -1.68 -14.53 15.58
C GLU A 165 -1.44 -14.37 14.08
N ALA A 166 -0.36 -14.96 13.58
CA ALA A 166 -0.11 -15.04 12.14
C ALA A 166 -1.18 -15.93 11.48
N VAL A 167 -1.63 -15.52 10.30
CA VAL A 167 -2.61 -16.28 9.50
C VAL A 167 -2.16 -16.37 8.05
N ASP A 168 -2.72 -17.34 7.34
CA ASP A 168 -2.46 -17.51 5.90
C ASP A 168 -2.93 -16.27 5.12
N VAL A 169 -2.05 -15.73 4.27
CA VAL A 169 -2.30 -14.50 3.49
C VAL A 169 -3.44 -14.65 2.49
N HIS A 170 -3.81 -15.86 2.05
CA HIS A 170 -4.94 -16.11 1.16
C HIS A 170 -6.29 -15.92 1.86
N GLN A 171 -6.32 -15.86 3.20
CA GLN A 171 -7.50 -15.44 3.97
C GLN A 171 -7.78 -13.93 3.84
N PHE A 172 -6.90 -13.17 3.19
CA PHE A 172 -7.12 -11.75 2.94
C PHE A 172 -8.38 -11.52 2.09
N PRO A 173 -9.41 -10.82 2.64
CA PRO A 173 -10.76 -10.78 2.07
C PRO A 173 -10.91 -9.81 0.91
N VAL A 174 -9.91 -8.95 0.67
CA VAL A 174 -9.94 -7.96 -0.41
C VAL A 174 -9.34 -8.59 -1.66
N GLU A 175 -10.18 -8.78 -2.66
CA GLU A 175 -9.72 -9.15 -3.99
C GLU A 175 -9.14 -7.90 -4.68
N MET A 176 -7.81 -7.88 -4.77
CA MET A 176 -7.08 -6.91 -5.57
C MET A 176 -6.35 -7.68 -6.66
N THR A 177 -6.48 -7.22 -7.90
CA THR A 177 -5.99 -7.94 -9.06
C THR A 177 -5.19 -7.00 -9.96
N VAL A 178 -4.00 -7.43 -10.36
CA VAL A 178 -3.24 -6.81 -11.43
C VAL A 178 -3.57 -7.58 -12.71
N ARG A 179 -4.17 -6.91 -13.69
CA ARG A 179 -4.50 -7.48 -14.99
C ARG A 179 -3.61 -6.89 -16.07
N TYR A 180 -3.16 -7.77 -16.97
CA TYR A 180 -2.36 -7.42 -18.12
C TYR A 180 -3.19 -7.66 -19.38
N GLU A 181 -3.17 -6.71 -20.31
CA GLU A 181 -3.91 -6.78 -21.57
C GLU A 181 -3.03 -6.26 -22.70
N LEU A 182 -2.96 -7.00 -23.80
CA LEU A 182 -2.32 -6.48 -25.00
C LEU A 182 -3.29 -5.57 -25.75
N ARG A 183 -2.80 -4.40 -26.13
CA ARG A 183 -3.52 -3.44 -26.97
C ARG A 183 -2.87 -3.38 -28.34
N PRO A 184 -3.66 -3.35 -29.42
CA PRO A 184 -3.11 -3.19 -30.75
C PRO A 184 -2.52 -1.79 -30.86
N GLY A 185 -1.35 -1.70 -31.50
CA GLY A 185 -0.78 -0.43 -31.93
C GLY A 185 -1.38 0.04 -33.25
N SER A 186 -0.93 1.20 -33.75
CA SER A 186 -1.21 1.59 -35.14
C SER A 186 -0.47 0.73 -36.17
N ALA A 187 0.45 -0.11 -35.71
CA ALA A 187 1.13 -1.16 -36.47
C ALA A 187 1.43 -2.34 -35.52
N PRO A 188 1.67 -3.57 -36.03
CA PRO A 188 2.08 -4.72 -35.21
C PRO A 188 3.27 -4.43 -34.30
N ALA A 189 4.22 -3.64 -34.83
CA ALA A 189 5.38 -3.14 -34.11
C ALA A 189 5.07 -2.27 -32.87
N LYS A 190 3.87 -1.69 -32.80
CA LYS A 190 3.48 -0.73 -31.77
C LYS A 190 2.55 -1.31 -30.71
N THR A 191 2.55 -2.63 -30.56
CA THR A 191 1.79 -3.34 -29.51
C THR A 191 2.13 -2.78 -28.13
N ARG A 192 1.11 -2.59 -27.29
CA ARG A 192 1.28 -2.05 -25.93
C ARG A 192 0.78 -3.05 -24.90
N LEU A 193 1.36 -2.98 -23.70
CA LEU A 193 0.88 -3.71 -22.54
C LEU A 193 0.11 -2.75 -21.65
N ARG A 194 -1.20 -2.93 -21.54
CA ARG A 194 -1.99 -2.27 -20.51
C ARG A 194 -1.88 -3.06 -19.23
N VAL A 195 -1.59 -2.37 -18.13
CA VAL A 195 -1.59 -2.92 -16.79
C VAL A 195 -2.66 -2.21 -15.99
N THR A 196 -3.63 -2.96 -15.49
CA THR A 196 -4.76 -2.46 -14.71
C THR A 196 -4.65 -3.00 -13.30
N VAL A 197 -4.75 -2.13 -12.29
CA VAL A 197 -4.90 -2.51 -10.89
C VAL A 197 -6.36 -2.38 -10.52
N GLU A 198 -7.04 -3.51 -10.39
CA GLU A 198 -8.44 -3.62 -9.98
C GLU A 198 -8.53 -3.76 -8.46
N ARG A 199 -9.38 -2.94 -7.84
CA ARG A 199 -9.62 -2.88 -6.40
C ARG A 199 -11.12 -2.71 -6.15
N PRO A 200 -11.64 -3.06 -4.95
CA PRO A 200 -13.04 -2.83 -4.66
C PRO A 200 -13.42 -1.34 -4.79
N GLY A 201 -14.35 -1.06 -5.70
CA GLY A 201 -14.85 0.29 -6.01
C GLY A 201 -13.89 1.17 -6.83
N HIS A 202 -12.78 0.64 -7.34
CA HIS A 202 -11.81 1.45 -8.08
C HIS A 202 -10.98 0.63 -9.10
N SER A 203 -10.71 1.22 -10.26
CA SER A 203 -9.88 0.59 -11.29
C SER A 203 -8.98 1.66 -11.89
N ASP A 204 -7.66 1.47 -11.72
CA ASP A 204 -6.66 2.33 -12.35
C ASP A 204 -5.86 1.54 -13.37
N TRP A 205 -5.35 2.23 -14.39
CA TRP A 205 -4.58 1.60 -15.43
C TRP A 205 -3.45 2.49 -15.94
N VAL A 206 -2.43 1.84 -16.48
CA VAL A 206 -1.37 2.47 -17.26
C VAL A 206 -1.12 1.67 -18.52
N ASP A 207 -0.82 2.36 -19.60
CA ASP A 207 -0.26 1.73 -20.79
C ASP A 207 1.27 1.76 -20.67
N VAL A 208 1.87 0.59 -20.44
CA VAL A 208 3.32 0.42 -20.48
C VAL A 208 3.74 0.26 -21.94
N ARG A 209 4.61 1.16 -22.38
CA ARG A 209 5.31 1.03 -23.66
C ARG A 209 6.56 0.19 -23.40
N GLY A 210 6.68 -0.95 -24.07
CA GLY A 210 7.92 -1.72 -24.00
C GLY A 210 9.04 -1.05 -24.77
N MET A 211 10.24 -1.60 -24.62
CA MET A 211 11.47 -1.09 -25.24
C MET A 211 11.73 -1.64 -26.66
N ALA A 212 10.79 -2.39 -27.27
CA ALA A 212 11.03 -2.95 -28.60
C ALA A 212 9.77 -3.12 -29.46
N ASP A 213 9.96 -2.73 -30.72
CA ASP A 213 8.97 -2.47 -31.76
C ASP A 213 8.52 -3.74 -32.52
N GLY A 214 7.77 -4.66 -31.89
CA GLY A 214 7.09 -5.76 -32.59
C GLY A 214 7.51 -7.18 -32.24
N GLU A 215 7.65 -8.04 -33.25
CA GLU A 215 8.09 -9.43 -33.07
C GLU A 215 9.48 -9.49 -32.43
N GLY A 216 9.65 -10.32 -31.41
CA GLY A 216 10.84 -10.34 -30.56
C GLY A 216 10.86 -9.27 -29.46
N GLY A 217 9.84 -8.41 -29.38
CA GLY A 217 9.76 -7.34 -28.40
C GLY A 217 9.55 -7.83 -26.97
N LEU A 218 10.11 -7.08 -26.02
CA LEU A 218 9.93 -7.31 -24.58
C LEU A 218 9.09 -6.18 -23.98
N LEU A 219 7.97 -6.55 -23.37
CA LEU A 219 7.15 -5.67 -22.54
C LEU A 219 7.35 -6.12 -21.09
N ALA A 220 7.74 -5.21 -20.20
CA ALA A 220 7.97 -5.54 -18.80
C ALA A 220 7.20 -4.59 -17.90
N ALA A 221 6.48 -5.14 -16.92
CA ALA A 221 5.77 -4.35 -15.91
C ALA A 221 5.61 -5.16 -14.64
N LEU A 222 5.85 -4.53 -13.48
CA LEU A 222 5.66 -5.13 -12.16
C LEU A 222 6.32 -6.52 -12.03
N GLY A 223 7.57 -6.64 -12.49
CA GLY A 223 8.32 -7.92 -12.45
C GLY A 223 7.86 -8.98 -13.46
N THR A 224 6.77 -8.77 -14.20
CA THR A 224 6.31 -9.66 -15.28
C THR A 224 6.92 -9.23 -16.61
N VAL A 225 7.49 -10.19 -17.34
CA VAL A 225 8.00 -9.99 -18.70
C VAL A 225 7.11 -10.72 -19.71
N VAL A 226 6.67 -9.99 -20.73
CA VAL A 226 5.92 -10.52 -21.88
C VAL A 226 6.83 -10.45 -23.09
N LYS A 227 7.27 -11.61 -23.57
CA LYS A 227 8.03 -11.73 -24.81
C LYS A 227 7.06 -11.95 -25.97
N VAL A 228 6.97 -10.98 -26.87
CA VAL A 228 6.11 -11.06 -28.06
C VAL A 228 6.85 -11.85 -29.14
N LYS A 229 6.32 -13.00 -29.54
CA LYS A 229 6.92 -13.87 -30.56
C LYS A 229 6.47 -13.50 -31.97
N SER A 230 5.16 -13.34 -32.16
CA SER A 230 4.58 -12.88 -33.41
C SER A 230 3.31 -12.08 -33.17
N VAL A 231 2.93 -11.24 -34.14
CA VAL A 231 1.75 -10.37 -34.05
C VAL A 231 0.94 -10.43 -35.34
N THR A 232 -0.37 -10.68 -35.22
CA THR A 232 -1.33 -10.59 -36.32
C THR A 232 -2.23 -9.35 -36.17
N ALA A 233 -3.26 -9.23 -37.01
CA ALA A 233 -4.26 -8.18 -36.86
C ALA A 233 -5.16 -8.36 -35.62
N ALA A 234 -5.32 -9.59 -35.12
CA ALA A 234 -6.29 -9.93 -34.07
C ALA A 234 -5.63 -10.42 -32.77
N ASP A 235 -4.44 -11.00 -32.85
CA ASP A 235 -3.78 -11.65 -31.72
C ASP A 235 -2.25 -11.52 -31.78
N ALA A 236 -1.60 -11.98 -30.71
CA ALA A 236 -0.17 -12.11 -30.61
C ALA A 236 0.20 -13.43 -29.94
N GLN A 237 1.21 -14.12 -30.49
CA GLN A 237 1.85 -15.21 -29.78
C GLN A 237 2.83 -14.62 -28.78
N VAL A 238 2.69 -14.95 -27.50
CA VAL A 238 3.55 -14.43 -26.45
C VAL A 238 4.09 -15.53 -25.56
N GLU A 239 5.14 -15.20 -24.82
CA GLU A 239 5.67 -16.01 -23.73
C GLU A 239 5.75 -15.13 -22.48
N LEU A 240 4.98 -15.52 -21.46
CA LEU A 240 4.99 -14.89 -20.15
C LEU A 240 6.08 -15.49 -19.29
N ILE A 241 6.97 -14.63 -18.81
CA ILE A 241 8.04 -14.98 -17.87
C ILE A 241 7.73 -14.22 -16.57
N VAL A 242 7.35 -14.98 -15.55
CA VAL A 242 6.99 -14.45 -14.23
C VAL A 242 7.95 -15.08 -13.22
N PRO A 243 8.72 -14.28 -12.45
CA PRO A 243 9.56 -14.81 -11.41
C PRO A 243 8.72 -15.44 -10.29
N PRO A 244 9.29 -16.38 -9.51
CA PRO A 244 8.54 -17.15 -8.50
C PRO A 244 7.97 -16.29 -7.37
N ALA A 245 8.57 -15.13 -7.10
CA ALA A 245 8.04 -14.15 -6.17
C ALA A 245 8.22 -12.74 -6.74
N ILE A 246 7.13 -11.98 -6.82
CA ILE A 246 7.17 -10.55 -7.10
C ILE A 246 6.63 -9.84 -5.88
N TYR A 247 7.45 -8.94 -5.34
CA TYR A 247 7.03 -8.02 -4.30
C TYR A 247 6.87 -6.64 -4.90
N ILE A 248 5.74 -6.01 -4.62
CA ILE A 248 5.49 -4.62 -4.96
C ILE A 248 5.27 -3.83 -3.68
N TYR A 249 5.86 -2.65 -3.65
CA TYR A 249 5.56 -1.65 -2.63
C TYR A 249 5.20 -0.34 -3.31
N ALA A 250 4.40 0.47 -2.63
CA ALA A 250 3.98 1.76 -3.13
C ALA A 250 4.96 2.86 -2.71
N MET A 251 5.51 3.63 -3.66
CA MET A 251 6.21 4.89 -3.41
C MET A 251 5.35 6.11 -3.75
N ASN A 252 5.60 7.24 -3.09
CA ASN A 252 4.82 8.49 -3.20
C ASN A 252 4.67 9.07 -4.61
N ASP A 253 5.54 8.70 -5.54
CA ASP A 253 5.51 9.13 -6.95
C ASP A 253 4.67 8.19 -7.83
N GLY A 254 4.00 7.19 -7.22
CA GLY A 254 3.27 6.16 -7.95
C GLY A 254 4.18 5.06 -8.49
N THR A 255 5.50 5.15 -8.25
CA THR A 255 6.46 4.17 -8.75
C THR A 255 6.36 2.90 -7.92
N VAL A 256 6.08 1.81 -8.60
CA VAL A 256 6.18 0.47 -8.04
C VAL A 256 7.58 -0.03 -8.33
N SER A 257 8.35 -0.26 -7.27
CA SER A 257 9.65 -0.94 -7.39
C SER A 257 9.53 -2.36 -6.84
N VAL A 258 10.38 -3.24 -7.34
CA VAL A 258 10.53 -4.64 -6.93
C VAL A 258 11.87 -4.73 -6.19
N PRO A 259 11.95 -4.30 -4.92
CA PRO A 259 13.18 -4.38 -4.18
C PRO A 259 13.31 -5.78 -3.58
N GLU A 260 14.51 -6.14 -3.18
CA GLU A 260 14.68 -7.12 -2.11
C GLU A 260 13.90 -6.62 -0.88
N LEU A 261 13.07 -7.48 -0.30
CA LEU A 261 12.36 -7.13 0.93
C LEU A 261 13.37 -6.79 2.04
N PRO A 262 13.09 -5.77 2.88
CA PRO A 262 13.97 -5.48 4.02
C PRO A 262 14.20 -6.72 4.87
N ALA A 263 15.42 -6.85 5.41
CA ALA A 263 15.78 -7.97 6.26
C ALA A 263 14.75 -8.18 7.40
N GLY A 264 14.30 -9.42 7.57
CA GLY A 264 13.31 -9.82 8.56
C GLY A 264 11.84 -9.57 8.17
N VAL A 265 11.54 -9.00 7.00
CA VAL A 265 10.15 -8.95 6.50
C VAL A 265 9.66 -10.34 6.12
N LEU A 266 10.53 -11.18 5.53
CA LEU A 266 10.30 -12.62 5.40
C LEU A 266 10.86 -13.36 6.64
N PRO A 267 10.27 -14.52 7.02
CA PRO A 267 10.87 -15.42 8.01
C PRO A 267 12.25 -15.90 7.60
#